data_AF-A0A6I7P9B7-F1
#
_entry.id   AF-A0A6I7P9B7-F1
#
_cell.length_a   1.000
_cell.length_b   1.000
_cell.length_c   1.000
_cell.angle_alpha   90.00
_cell.angle_beta   90.00
_cell.angle_gamma   90.00
#
_symmetry.space_group_name_H-M   'P 1'
#
loop_
_entity.id
_entity.type
_entity.pdbx_description
1 polymer ?
#
loop_
_entity_poly.entity_id
_entity_poly.type
_entity_poly.pdbx_seq_one_letter_code
_entity_poly.pdbx_strand_id
1 'polypeptide(L)'
;MALVASGLTLWAWWAGAPVLGELWFNLDPFSLNLTQAVVQRYLHPGLWDAVLLPVLFQPTALVTGLLALLFGALAWWTRPRPQ
;
A
#
# COMPACT_ATOMS: atom_id res chain seq x y z
N MET A 1 -23.93 13.91 20.61
CA MET A 1 -23.81 12.46 20.32
C MET A 1 -23.50 12.15 18.85
N ALA A 2 -23.94 12.95 17.85
CA ALA A 2 -23.69 12.66 16.43
C ALA A 2 -22.20 12.63 16.01
N LEU A 3 -21.36 13.57 16.49
CA LEU A 3 -19.91 13.63 16.17
C LEU A 3 -19.10 12.43 16.69
N VAL A 4 -19.48 11.88 17.84
CA VAL A 4 -18.82 10.70 18.44
C VAL A 4 -19.15 9.44 17.65
N ALA A 5 -20.39 9.33 17.16
CA ALA A 5 -20.80 8.25 16.27
C ALA A 5 -20.01 8.28 14.95
N SER A 6 -19.70 9.47 14.41
CA SER A 6 -18.90 9.64 13.18
C SER A 6 -17.45 9.19 13.33
N GLY A 7 -16.83 9.43 14.50
CA GLY A 7 -15.46 8.98 14.75
C GLY A 7 -15.35 7.47 14.88
N LEU A 8 -16.32 6.85 15.58
CA LEU A 8 -16.37 5.40 15.76
C LEU A 8 -16.61 4.65 14.45
N THR A 9 -17.47 5.16 13.57
CA THR A 9 -17.69 4.53 12.26
C THR A 9 -16.46 4.62 11.35
N LEU A 10 -15.77 5.77 11.31
CA LEU A 10 -14.55 5.94 10.54
C LEU A 10 -13.43 5.03 11.04
N TRP A 11 -13.25 4.93 12.36
CA TRP A 11 -12.27 4.01 12.95
C TRP A 11 -12.60 2.55 12.65
N ALA A 12 -13.86 2.14 12.79
CA ALA A 12 -14.28 0.77 12.49
C ALA A 12 -14.08 0.41 11.01
N TRP A 13 -14.37 1.35 10.11
CA TRP A 13 -14.16 1.17 8.67
C TRP A 13 -12.67 1.08 8.33
N TRP A 14 -11.83 1.89 8.99
CA TRP A 14 -10.38 1.81 8.85
C TRP A 14 -9.81 0.49 9.41
N ALA A 15 -10.28 0.05 10.57
CA ALA A 15 -9.83 -1.18 11.23
C ALA A 15 -10.20 -2.45 10.45
N GLY A 16 -11.28 -2.41 9.66
CA GLY A 16 -11.70 -3.52 8.79
C GLY A 16 -11.13 -3.50 7.38
N ALA A 17 -10.31 -2.50 7.03
CA ALA A 17 -9.78 -2.39 5.68
C ALA A 17 -8.72 -3.48 5.41
N PRO A 18 -8.80 -4.22 4.27
CA PRO A 18 -7.85 -5.27 3.97
C PRO A 18 -6.45 -4.68 3.79
N VAL A 19 -5.49 -5.31 4.43
CA VAL A 19 -4.11 -4.83 4.46
C VAL A 19 -3.35 -5.40 3.25
N LEU A 20 -2.42 -4.62 2.68
CA LEU A 20 -1.77 -4.99 1.40
C LEU A 20 -1.05 -6.35 1.46
N GLY A 21 -0.33 -6.61 2.55
CA GLY A 21 0.40 -7.86 2.74
C GLY A 21 -0.50 -9.08 2.84
N GLU A 22 -1.65 -8.95 3.50
CA GLU A 22 -2.66 -10.01 3.57
C GLU A 22 -3.24 -10.31 2.18
N LEU A 23 -3.59 -9.27 1.42
CA LEU A 23 -4.11 -9.44 0.07
C LEU A 23 -3.07 -10.12 -0.83
N TRP A 24 -1.81 -9.68 -0.80
CA TRP A 24 -0.74 -10.32 -1.58
C TRP A 24 -0.54 -11.77 -1.15
N PHE A 25 -0.45 -12.04 0.15
CA PHE A 25 -0.31 -13.41 0.65
C PHE A 25 -1.46 -14.33 0.19
N ASN A 26 -2.69 -13.83 0.19
CA ASN A 26 -3.86 -14.58 -0.28
C ASN A 26 -3.86 -14.82 -1.80
N LEU A 27 -3.26 -13.91 -2.59
CA LEU A 27 -3.14 -14.05 -4.03
C LEU A 27 -1.99 -14.99 -4.43
N ASP A 28 -0.81 -14.78 -3.85
CA ASP A 28 0.38 -15.59 -4.12
C ASP A 28 1.39 -15.47 -2.96
N PRO A 29 1.37 -16.42 -2.02
CA PRO A 29 2.29 -16.41 -0.88
C PRO A 29 3.73 -16.72 -1.28
N PHE A 30 3.96 -17.42 -2.41
CA PHE A 30 5.30 -17.75 -2.86
C PHE A 30 6.03 -16.49 -3.34
N SER A 31 5.38 -15.63 -4.14
CA SER A 31 6.02 -14.39 -4.59
C SER A 31 6.30 -13.41 -3.46
N LEU A 32 5.46 -13.36 -2.40
CA LEU A 32 5.73 -12.53 -1.23
C LEU A 32 7.01 -12.99 -0.51
N ASN A 33 7.15 -14.29 -0.24
CA ASN A 33 8.33 -14.86 0.40
C ASN A 33 9.58 -14.74 -0.47
N LEU A 34 9.45 -14.94 -1.79
CA LEU A 34 10.55 -14.73 -2.73
C LEU A 34 11.01 -13.27 -2.72
N THR A 35 10.08 -12.32 -2.74
CA THR A 35 10.39 -10.89 -2.68
C THR A 35 11.12 -10.56 -1.38
N GLN A 36 10.66 -11.10 -0.25
CA GLN A 36 11.34 -10.96 1.03
C GLN A 36 12.79 -11.47 0.94
N ALA A 37 12.98 -12.71 0.50
CA ALA A 37 14.28 -13.32 0.41
C ALA A 37 15.22 -12.53 -0.51
N VAL A 38 14.71 -12.04 -1.66
CA VAL A 38 15.48 -11.23 -2.60
C VAL A 38 15.89 -9.89 -1.98
N VAL A 39 14.96 -9.20 -1.32
CA VAL A 39 15.25 -7.91 -0.67
C VAL A 39 16.30 -8.08 0.42
N GLN A 40 16.12 -9.06 1.31
CA GLN A 40 17.03 -9.29 2.43
C GLN A 40 18.41 -9.80 1.98
N ARG A 41 18.47 -10.56 0.88
CA ARG A 41 19.73 -11.15 0.37
C ARG A 41 20.51 -10.25 -0.58
N TYR A 42 19.85 -9.44 -1.40
CA TYR A 42 20.50 -8.74 -2.51
C TYR A 42 20.40 -7.21 -2.46
N LEU A 43 19.48 -6.63 -1.68
CA LEU A 43 19.36 -5.18 -1.55
C LEU A 43 19.98 -4.69 -0.25
N HIS A 44 19.30 -4.94 0.87
CA HIS A 44 19.78 -4.60 2.20
C HIS A 44 18.92 -5.35 3.23
N PRO A 45 19.52 -6.05 4.22
CA PRO A 45 18.76 -6.86 5.18
C PRO A 45 17.65 -6.09 5.90
N GLY A 46 17.92 -4.85 6.31
CA GLY A 46 16.95 -4.00 7.01
C GLY A 46 15.89 -3.34 6.12
N LEU A 47 15.98 -3.43 4.79
CA LEU A 47 15.01 -2.77 3.90
C LEU A 47 13.62 -3.41 3.99
N TRP A 48 13.58 -4.73 4.18
CA TRP A 48 12.32 -5.44 4.36
C TRP A 48 11.60 -4.94 5.61
N ASP A 49 12.26 -5.00 6.77
CA ASP A 49 11.64 -4.70 8.05
C ASP A 49 11.37 -3.20 8.24
N ALA A 50 12.25 -2.32 7.77
CA ALA A 50 12.14 -0.89 8.00
C ALA A 50 11.25 -0.15 6.98
N VAL A 51 11.02 -0.71 5.79
CA VAL A 51 10.31 -0.02 4.70
C VAL A 51 9.18 -0.86 4.14
N LEU A 52 9.46 -2.05 3.63
CA LEU A 52 8.44 -2.85 2.93
C LEU A 52 7.38 -3.37 3.89
N LEU A 53 7.77 -3.88 5.06
CA LEU A 53 6.85 -4.41 6.04
C LEU A 53 5.86 -3.34 6.56
N PRO A 54 6.29 -2.10 6.93
CA PRO A 54 5.36 -1.02 7.23
C PRO A 54 4.38 -0.69 6.10
N VAL A 55 4.81 -0.76 4.84
CA VAL A 55 3.95 -0.54 3.66
C VAL A 55 2.96 -1.69 3.49
N LEU A 56 3.40 -2.94 3.67
CA LEU A 56 2.56 -4.13 3.63
C LEU A 56 1.51 -4.14 4.75
N PHE A 57 1.74 -3.40 5.84
CA PHE A 57 0.77 -3.20 6.93
C PHE A 57 -0.20 -2.03 6.72
N GLN A 58 -0.10 -1.30 5.61
CA GLN A 58 -1.07 -0.26 5.27
C GLN A 58 -2.32 -0.83 4.59
N PRO A 59 -3.47 -0.15 4.69
CA PRO A 59 -4.65 -0.50 3.92
C PRO A 59 -4.36 -0.55 2.42
N THR A 60 -4.81 -1.60 1.75
CA THR A 60 -4.58 -1.81 0.31
C THR A 60 -4.99 -0.61 -0.52
N ALA A 61 -6.17 -0.06 -0.23
CA ALA A 61 -6.72 1.09 -0.93
C ALA A 61 -5.86 2.36 -0.80
N LEU A 62 -5.19 2.54 0.34
CA LEU A 62 -4.28 3.66 0.54
C LEU A 62 -3.06 3.52 -0.36
N VAL A 63 -2.41 2.35 -0.35
CA VAL A 63 -1.19 2.14 -1.14
C VAL A 63 -1.48 2.22 -2.64
N THR A 64 -2.51 1.53 -3.12
CA THR A 64 -2.87 1.55 -4.54
C THR A 64 -3.39 2.91 -4.99
N GLY A 65 -4.13 3.62 -4.14
CA GLY A 65 -4.58 4.97 -4.39
C GLY A 65 -3.42 5.96 -4.55
N LEU A 66 -2.42 5.89 -3.67
CA LEU A 66 -1.22 6.73 -3.76
C LEU A 66 -0.42 6.43 -5.04
N LEU A 67 -0.26 5.15 -5.40
CA LEU A 67 0.41 4.76 -6.65
C LEU A 67 -0.37 5.26 -7.87
N ALA A 68 -1.68 5.11 -7.89
CA ALA A 68 -2.53 5.59 -8.98
C ALA A 68 -2.45 7.12 -9.14
N LEU A 69 -2.42 7.86 -8.03
CA LEU A 69 -2.23 9.31 -8.04
C LEU A 69 -0.84 9.69 -8.56
N LEU A 70 0.22 9.02 -8.10
CA LEU A 70 1.59 9.26 -8.55
C LEU A 70 1.72 9.04 -10.06
N PHE A 71 1.31 7.87 -10.55
CA PHE A 71 1.38 7.53 -11.98
C PHE A 71 0.42 8.38 -12.82
N GLY A 72 -0.76 8.70 -12.30
CA GLY A 72 -1.72 9.59 -12.95
C GLY A 72 -1.21 11.02 -13.09
N ALA A 73 -0.58 11.55 -12.05
CA ALA A 73 0.04 12.88 -12.07
C ALA A 73 1.24 12.92 -13.02
N LEU A 74 2.09 11.88 -13.00
CA LEU A 74 3.19 11.75 -13.96
C LEU A 74 2.67 11.68 -15.40
N ALA A 75 1.66 10.86 -15.65
CA ALA A 75 1.05 10.71 -16.97
C ALA A 75 0.38 12.00 -17.43
N TRP A 76 -0.20 12.79 -16.53
CA TRP A 76 -0.77 14.10 -16.84
C TRP A 76 0.32 15.12 -17.19
N TRP A 77 1.43 15.12 -16.43
CA TRP A 77 2.57 16.00 -16.68
C TRP A 77 3.18 15.79 -18.06
N THR A 78 3.26 14.55 -18.52
CA THR A 78 3.85 14.22 -19.82
C THR A 78 2.91 14.45 -21.00
N ARG A 79 1.65 14.85 -20.79
CA ARG A 79 0.73 15.14 -21.91
C ARG A 79 1.17 16.42 -22.63
N PRO A 80 1.38 16.38 -23.96
CA PRO A 80 1.64 17.59 -24.74
C PRO A 80 0.46 18.55 -24.58
N ARG A 81 0.75 19.82 -24.25
CA ARG A 81 -0.29 20.86 -24.22
C ARG A 81 -0.82 21.04 -25.65
N PRO A 82 -2.14 21.05 -25.87
CA PRO A 82 -2.70 21.35 -27.19
C PRO A 82 -2.21 22.73 -27.63
N GLN A 83 -1.65 22.80 -28.84
CA GLN A 83 -1.30 24.05 -29.53
C GLN A 83 -2.55 24.71 -30.07
#